data_AF-A0A5C5RB30-F1
#
_entry.id   AF-A0A5C5RB30-F1
#
_cell.length_a   1.000
_cell.length_b   1.000
_cell.length_c   1.000
_cell.angle_alpha   90.00
_cell.angle_beta   90.00
_cell.angle_gamma   90.00
#
_symmetry.space_group_name_H-M   'P 1'
#
loop_
_entity.id
_entity.type
_entity.pdbx_description
1 polymer ?
#
loop_
_entity_poly.entity_id
_entity_poly.type
_entity_poly.pdbx_seq_one_letter_code
_entity_poly.pdbx_strand_id
1 'polypeptide(L)' 'MVLVGLEYWRRGLFVIGAGTGLGALLRAFLPERRQGLLRVRSRWFDVSVLAVAAAAILIVSWGINPLDTK' A
#
# COMPACT_ATOMS: atom_id res chain seq x y z
N MET A 1 -10.64 5.71 23.08
CA MET A 1 -11.41 6.72 22.32
C MET A 1 -10.62 7.98 21.97
N VAL A 2 -9.61 8.38 22.76
CA VAL A 2 -8.74 9.54 22.46
C VAL A 2 -7.98 9.40 21.13
N LEU A 3 -7.40 8.23 20.82
CA LEU A 3 -6.67 7.96 19.56
C LEU A 3 -7.57 8.03 18.30
N VAL A 4 -8.86 7.74 18.45
CA VAL A 4 -9.87 7.81 17.38
C VAL A 4 -10.22 9.27 17.10
N GLY A 5 -10.41 10.08 18.14
CA GLY A 5 -10.71 11.52 18.02
C GLY A 5 -9.54 12.38 17.52
N LEU A 6 -8.30 11.91 17.67
CA LEU A 6 -7.09 12.56 17.13
C LEU A 6 -6.71 12.08 15.71
N GLU A 7 -7.56 11.27 15.07
CA GLU A 7 -7.36 10.77 13.71
C GLU A 7 -6.04 10.00 13.48
N TYR A 8 -5.34 9.60 14.55
CA TYR A 8 -4.05 8.91 14.47
C TYR A 8 -4.15 7.57 13.75
N TRP A 9 -5.31 6.91 13.87
CA TRP A 9 -5.60 5.68 13.14
C TRP A 9 -5.57 5.89 11.61
N ARG A 10 -6.08 7.03 11.12
CA ARG A 10 -6.10 7.37 9.69
C ARG A 10 -4.71 7.76 9.20
N ARG A 11 -3.97 8.55 9.99
CA ARG A 11 -2.56 8.89 9.73
C ARG A 11 -1.68 7.65 9.69
N GLY A 12 -1.90 6.69 10.58
CA GLY A 12 -1.18 5.41 10.59
C GLY A 12 -1.43 4.59 9.32
N LEU A 13 -2.69 4.45 8.89
CA LEU A 13 -3.03 3.77 7.64
C LEU A 13 -2.42 4.46 6.42
N PHE A 14 -2.43 5.79 6.40
CA PHE A 14 -1.83 6.56 5.31
C PHE A 14 -0.32 6.31 5.19
N VAL A 15 0.40 6.28 6.32
CA VAL A 15 1.83 5.96 6.36
C VAL A 15 2.10 4.53 5.88
N ILE A 16 1.27 3.56 6.29
CA ILE A 16 1.40 2.16 5.85
C ILE A 16 1.14 2.03 4.34
N GLY A 17 0.08 2.66 3.82
CA GLY A 17 -0.24 2.67 2.39
C GLY A 17 0.86 3.33 1.56
N ALA A 18 1.35 4.50 1.98
CA ALA A 18 2.44 5.21 1.33
C ALA A 18 3.75 4.40 1.34
N GLY A 19 4.11 3.80 2.49
CA GLY A 19 5.29 2.94 2.60
C GLY A 19 5.22 1.70 1.70
N THR A 20 4.03 1.09 1.59
CA THR A 20 3.79 -0.06 0.72
C THR A 20 3.89 0.32 -0.76
N GLY A 21 3.35 1.49 -1.14
CA GLY A 21 3.48 2.04 -2.49
C GLY A 21 4.92 2.38 -2.86
N LEU A 22 5.69 2.98 -1.93
CA LEU A 22 7.13 3.18 -2.10
C LEU A 22 7.87 1.85 -2.28
N GLY A 23 7.52 0.82 -1.51
CA GLY A 23 8.04 -0.54 -1.69
C GLY A 23 7.76 -1.11 -3.09
N ALA A 24 6.55 -0.91 -3.61
CA ALA A 24 6.18 -1.31 -4.98
C ALA A 24 7.02 -0.58 -6.04
N LEU A 25 7.24 0.73 -5.87
CA LEU A 25 8.09 1.52 -6.77
C LEU A 25 9.53 1.04 -6.73
N LEU A 26 10.12 0.91 -5.53
CA LEU A 26 11.48 0.39 -5.37
C LEU A 26 11.63 -0.99 -6.04
N ARG A 27 10.63 -1.87 -5.89
CA ARG A 27 10.58 -3.17 -6.56
C ARG A 27 10.51 -3.05 -8.08
N ALA A 28 9.74 -2.10 -8.59
CA ALA A 28 9.64 -1.80 -10.03
C ALA A 28 10.93 -1.23 -10.62
N PHE A 29 11.80 -0.61 -9.81
CA PHE A 29 13.09 -0.05 -10.24
C PHE A 29 14.30 -0.96 -9.95
N LEU A 30 14.24 -1.92 -9.01
CA LEU A 30 15.35 -2.83 -8.70
C LEU A 30 15.55 -3.97 -9.72
N PRO A 31 16.64 -4.00 -10.53
CA PRO A 31 16.79 -4.95 -11.62
C PRO A 31 17.00 -6.40 -11.14
N GLU A 32 16.18 -7.31 -11.67
CA GLU A 32 16.21 -8.76 -11.46
C GLU A 32 17.40 -9.44 -12.16
N ARG A 33 18.64 -9.06 -11.79
CA ARG A 33 19.85 -9.59 -12.45
C ARG A 33 20.15 -11.08 -12.18
N ARG A 34 19.29 -11.80 -11.44
CA ARG A 34 19.51 -13.21 -11.03
C ARG A 34 18.21 -14.03 -10.95
N GLN A 35 17.42 -14.08 -12.03
CA GLN A 35 16.19 -14.88 -12.05
C GLN A 35 16.25 -15.97 -13.14
N GLY A 36 17.02 -17.03 -12.89
CA GLY A 36 16.73 -18.34 -13.47
C GLY A 36 15.45 -18.93 -12.85
N LEU A 37 14.79 -19.91 -13.50
CA LEU A 37 13.64 -20.76 -13.09
C LEU A 37 12.39 -20.14 -12.40
N LEU A 38 12.45 -18.98 -11.76
CA LEU A 38 11.35 -18.29 -11.08
C LEU A 38 10.66 -17.25 -11.99
N ARG A 39 10.72 -17.43 -13.31
CA ARG A 39 10.12 -16.55 -14.33
C ARG A 39 8.58 -16.42 -14.19
N VAL A 40 7.95 -17.34 -13.45
CA VAL A 40 6.49 -17.37 -13.21
C VAL A 40 6.05 -16.37 -12.13
N ARG A 41 6.85 -16.14 -11.07
CA ARG A 41 6.61 -15.01 -10.14
C ARG A 41 7.22 -13.76 -10.74
N SER A 42 6.66 -13.35 -11.87
CA SER A 42 7.02 -12.14 -12.59
C SER A 42 7.15 -10.99 -11.59
N ARG A 43 8.26 -10.25 -11.63
CA ARG A 43 8.41 -8.96 -10.95
C ARG A 43 7.13 -8.14 -11.00
N TRP A 44 6.49 -8.15 -12.17
CA TRP A 44 5.26 -7.42 -12.42
C TRP A 44 4.07 -7.90 -11.57
N PHE A 45 3.98 -9.19 -11.25
CA PHE A 45 2.98 -9.73 -10.34
C PHE A 45 3.22 -9.25 -8.90
N ASP A 46 4.48 -9.22 -8.46
CA ASP A 46 4.84 -8.77 -7.11
C ASP A 46 4.62 -7.25 -6.95
N VAL A 47 5.01 -6.47 -7.97
CA VAL A 47 4.77 -5.03 -8.04
C VAL A 47 3.27 -4.72 -8.11
N SER A 48 2.50 -5.45 -8.92
CA SER A 48 1.06 -5.21 -9.06
C SER A 48 0.31 -5.57 -7.78
N VAL A 49 0.65 -6.67 -7.12
CA VAL A 49 0.06 -7.03 -5.81
C VAL A 49 0.40 -5.97 -4.76
N LEU A 50 1.65 -5.50 -4.67
CA LEU A 50 2.04 -4.43 -3.75
C LEU A 50 1.36 -3.10 -4.07
N ALA A 51 1.22 -2.76 -5.35
CA ALA A 51 0.52 -1.54 -5.78
C ALA A 51 -0.99 -1.60 -5.48
N VAL A 52 -1.63 -2.75 -5.71
CA VAL A 52 -3.05 -2.97 -5.38
C VAL A 52 -3.25 -2.91 -3.86
N ALA A 53 -2.38 -3.53 -3.08
CA ALA A 53 -2.43 -3.46 -1.62
C ALA A 53 -2.27 -2.02 -1.11
N ALA A 54 -1.29 -1.27 -1.64
CA ALA A 54 -1.10 0.14 -1.31
C ALA A 54 -2.33 0.98 -1.67
N ALA A 55 -2.89 0.80 -2.87
CA ALA A 55 -4.08 1.50 -3.32
C ALA A 55 -5.30 1.18 -2.43
N ALA A 56 -5.52 -0.09 -2.09
CA ALA A 56 -6.61 -0.50 -1.21
C ALA A 56 -6.49 0.17 0.18
N ILE A 57 -5.29 0.19 0.77
CA ILE A 57 -5.04 0.82 2.06
C ILE A 57 -5.29 2.34 2.00
N LEU A 58 -4.84 3.01 0.93
CA LEU A 58 -5.07 4.44 0.73
C LEU A 58 -6.54 4.79 0.49
N ILE A 59 -7.26 3.98 -0.31
CA ILE A 59 -8.70 4.14 -0.56
C ILE A 59 -9.48 3.99 0.75
N VAL A 60 -9.17 2.98 1.56
CA VAL A 60 -9.81 2.78 2.87
C VAL A 60 -9.48 3.92 3.82
N SER A 61 -8.21 4.34 3.85
CA SER A 61 -7.77 5.48 4.66
C SER A 61 -8.51 6.77 4.31
N TRP A 62 -8.75 7.02 3.02
CA TRP A 62 -9.40 8.25 2.56
C TRP A 62 -10.93 8.19 2.54
N GLY A 63 -11.49 7.05 2.13
CA GLY A 63 -12.91 6.87 1.88
C GLY A 63 -13.75 6.71 3.14
N ILE A 64 -13.14 6.31 4.27
CA ILE A 64 -13.85 6.23 5.54
C ILE A 64 -13.91 7.65 6.13
N ASN A 65 -14.98 8.36 5.80
CA ASN A 65 -15.37 9.57 6.53
C ASN A 65 -15.77 9.16 7.96
N PRO A 66 -15.17 9.76 9.00
CA PRO A 66 -15.50 9.42 10.39
C PRO A 66 -16.92 9.82 10.79
N LEU A 67 -17.61 10.64 9.98
CA LEU A 67 -18.99 11.05 10.17
C LEU A 67 -19.74 10.96 8.83
N ASP A 68 -20.31 9.80 8.52
CA ASP A 68 -21.49 9.77 7.65
C ASP A 68 -22.70 10.21 8.51
N THR A 69 -22.69 11.47 8.93
CA THR A 69 -23.87 12.14 9.47
C THR A 69 -24.63 12.73 8.29
N LYS A 70 -25.60 11.97 7.79
CA LYS A 70 -26.80 12.55 7.19
C LYS A 70 -27.89 12.61 8.25
#